data_AF-A0AAW5I583-F1
#
_entry.id   AF-A0AAW5I583-F1
#
_cell.length_a   1.000
_cell.length_b   1.000
_cell.length_c   1.000
_cell.angle_alpha   90.00
_cell.angle_beta   90.00
_cell.angle_gamma   90.00
#
_symmetry.space_group_name_H-M   'P 1'
#
loop_
_entity.id
_entity.type
_entity.pdbx_description
1 polymer ?
#
loop_
_entity_poly.entity_id
_entity_poly.type
_entity_poly.pdbx_seq_one_letter_code
_entity_poly.pdbx_strand_id
1 'polypeptide(L)'
;MQVFVPYKYLYLFDESRSAHVSFEGNANASYNCDIMSHNAKLIHREDGNYFMAIATVSTQGQNTPILQKYMKAYVRIIVSNRTLW
;
A
#
# COMPACT_ATOMS: atom_id res chain seq x y z
N MET A 1 -4.50 -3.57 -5.72
CA MET A 1 -3.98 -4.27 -4.52
C MET A 1 -4.74 -3.78 -3.31
N GLN A 2 -5.08 -4.68 -2.38
CA GLN A 2 -5.68 -4.29 -1.09
C GLN A 2 -4.59 -4.18 -0.04
N VAL A 3 -4.59 -3.09 0.72
CA VAL A 3 -3.64 -2.85 1.81
C VAL A 3 -4.43 -2.70 3.10
N PHE A 4 -4.15 -3.54 4.09
CA PHE A 4 -4.73 -3.40 5.43
C PHE A 4 -3.81 -2.49 6.23
N VAL A 5 -4.29 -1.29 6.55
CA VAL A 5 -3.52 -0.27 7.24
C VAL A 5 -3.99 -0.18 8.69
N PRO A 6 -3.10 -0.14 9.70
CA PRO A 6 -3.50 -0.01 11.08
C PRO A 6 -4.39 1.22 11.30
N TYR A 7 -5.50 1.03 12.02
CA TYR A 7 -6.57 2.02 12.16
C TYR A 7 -6.11 3.34 12.76
N LYS A 8 -5.08 3.30 13.62
CA LYS A 8 -4.46 4.49 14.20
C LYS A 8 -3.91 5.49 13.17
N TYR A 9 -3.72 5.08 11.91
CA TYR A 9 -3.24 5.93 10.84
C TYR A 9 -4.34 6.47 9.93
N LEU A 10 -5.63 6.21 10.22
CA LEU A 10 -6.74 6.62 9.35
C LEU A 10 -6.74 8.13 9.08
N TYR A 11 -6.44 8.97 10.10
CA TYR A 11 -6.38 10.43 9.97
C TYR A 11 -5.32 10.92 8.96
N LEU A 12 -4.38 10.06 8.58
CA LEU A 12 -3.39 10.38 7.56
C LEU A 12 -3.93 10.17 6.14
N PHE A 13 -5.15 9.65 5.93
CA PHE A 13 -5.66 9.30 4.60
C PHE A 13 -6.68 10.31 4.05
N ASP A 14 -6.78 11.49 4.67
CA ASP A 14 -7.61 12.61 4.20
C ASP A 14 -7.06 13.25 2.90
N GLU A 15 -5.81 12.97 2.55
CA GLU A 15 -5.19 13.38 1.29
C GLU A 15 -4.66 12.16 0.54
N SER A 16 -4.38 12.31 -0.76
CA SER A 16 -3.77 11.28 -1.59
C SER A 16 -2.41 10.84 -1.04
N ARG A 17 -2.15 9.53 -1.07
CA ARG A 17 -0.89 8.92 -0.62
C ARG A 17 -0.25 8.12 -1.73
N SER A 18 1.06 8.10 -1.74
CA SER A 18 1.86 7.20 -2.56
C SER A 18 2.41 6.07 -1.69
N ALA A 19 2.78 4.96 -2.33
CA ALA A 19 3.38 3.83 -1.68
C ALA A 19 4.45 3.21 -2.57
N HIS A 20 5.46 2.65 -1.93
CA HIS A 20 6.40 1.74 -2.56
C HIS A 20 6.00 0.31 -2.25
N VAL A 21 5.94 -0.53 -3.26
CA VAL A 21 5.58 -1.95 -3.11
C VAL A 21 6.69 -2.81 -3.67
N SER A 22 7.10 -3.82 -2.91
CA SER A 22 7.92 -4.93 -3.40
C SER A 22 7.21 -6.25 -3.14
N PHE A 23 7.48 -7.24 -3.97
CA PHE A 23 6.84 -8.56 -3.89
C PHE A 23 7.87 -9.61 -3.48
N GLU A 24 7.44 -10.57 -2.67
CA GLU A 24 8.28 -11.70 -2.30
C GLU A 24 8.79 -12.44 -3.56
N GLY A 25 10.07 -12.78 -3.62
CA GLY A 25 10.68 -13.37 -4.82
C GLY A 25 11.09 -12.38 -5.91
N ASN A 26 10.86 -11.07 -5.73
CA ASN A 26 11.37 -10.02 -6.61
C ASN A 26 12.19 -8.98 -5.81
N ALA A 27 13.35 -9.40 -5.33
CA ALA A 27 14.15 -8.65 -4.34
C ALA A 27 14.66 -7.28 -4.82
N ASN A 28 14.79 -7.07 -6.13
CA ASN A 28 15.43 -5.87 -6.69
C ASN A 28 14.44 -4.87 -7.30
N ALA A 29 13.13 -5.15 -7.26
CA ALA A 29 12.13 -4.28 -7.84
C ALA A 29 11.22 -3.69 -6.76
N SER A 30 11.17 -2.36 -6.73
CA SER A 30 10.15 -1.61 -6.02
C SER A 30 9.33 -0.80 -7.01
N TYR A 31 8.03 -0.89 -6.89
CA TYR A 31 7.08 -0.21 -7.75
C TYR A 31 6.46 0.95 -6.99
N ASN A 32 6.40 2.10 -7.63
CA ASN A 32 5.62 3.22 -7.12
C ASN A 32 4.14 2.94 -7.38
N CYS A 33 3.31 3.20 -6.38
CA CYS A 33 1.88 2.98 -6.42
C CYS A 33 1.19 4.20 -5.83
N ASP A 34 0.05 4.57 -6.40
CA ASP A 34 -0.83 5.55 -5.77
C ASP A 34 -1.91 4.81 -4.98
N ILE A 35 -2.20 5.32 -3.78
CA ILE A 35 -3.39 4.94 -3.02
C ILE A 35 -4.56 5.72 -3.60
N MET A 36 -5.39 5.05 -4.38
CA MET A 36 -6.51 5.66 -5.08
C MET A 36 -7.67 5.99 -4.16
N SER A 37 -7.91 5.12 -3.17
CA SER A 37 -9.03 5.26 -2.25
C SER A 37 -8.81 4.46 -0.97
N HIS A 38 -9.63 4.74 0.04
CA HIS A 38 -9.68 3.96 1.26
C HIS A 38 -11.13 3.80 1.72
N ASN A 39 -11.37 2.73 2.49
CA ASN A 39 -12.63 2.48 3.17
C ASN A 39 -12.36 2.48 4.67
N ALA A 40 -12.89 3.48 5.37
CA ALA A 40 -12.71 3.71 6.81
C ALA A 40 -13.46 2.72 7.72
N LYS A 41 -14.21 1.76 7.15
CA LYS A 41 -14.86 0.70 7.92
C LYS A 41 -13.81 -0.10 8.71
N LEU A 42 -14.02 -0.19 10.01
CA LEU A 42 -13.16 -0.95 10.92
C LEU A 42 -13.19 -2.45 10.59
N ILE A 43 -12.00 -3.04 10.51
CA ILE A 43 -11.76 -4.47 10.28
C ILE A 43 -10.93 -4.99 11.46
N HIS A 44 -11.50 -5.90 12.24
CA HIS A 44 -10.78 -6.60 13.31
C HIS A 44 -9.96 -7.76 12.76
N ARG A 45 -8.73 -7.90 13.25
CA ARG A 45 -7.83 -9.03 13.01
C ARG A 45 -7.15 -9.43 14.33
N GLU A 46 -6.53 -10.60 14.35
CA GLU A 46 -5.84 -11.13 15.53
C GLU A 46 -4.75 -10.18 16.06
N ASP A 47 -4.09 -9.46 15.16
CA ASP A 47 -2.98 -8.55 15.46
C ASP A 47 -3.39 -7.08 15.58
N GLY A 48 -4.69 -6.77 15.47
CA GLY A 48 -5.22 -5.45 15.76
C GLY A 48 -6.33 -4.96 14.83
N ASN A 49 -6.47 -3.63 14.80
CA ASN A 49 -7.53 -2.92 14.11
C ASN A 49 -7.02 -2.31 12.81
N TYR A 50 -7.75 -2.54 11.72
CA TYR A 50 -7.35 -2.13 10.39
C TYR A 50 -8.48 -1.44 9.63
N PHE A 51 -8.12 -0.68 8.61
CA PHE A 51 -9.02 -0.26 7.53
C PHE A 51 -8.39 -0.66 6.19
N MET A 52 -9.17 -0.62 5.11
CA MET A 52 -8.71 -1.07 3.79
C MET A 52 -8.38 0.13 2.90
N ALA A 53 -7.17 0.14 2.35
CA ALA A 53 -6.77 1.05 1.28
C ALA A 53 -6.62 0.28 -0.05
N ILE A 54 -6.96 0.94 -1.16
CA ILE A 54 -6.82 0.39 -2.51
C ILE A 54 -5.67 1.11 -3.21
N ALA A 55 -4.66 0.34 -3.59
CA ALA A 55 -3.51 0.82 -4.35
C ALA A 55 -3.52 0.24 -5.77
N THR A 56 -3.17 1.06 -6.76
CA THR A 56 -2.91 0.60 -8.13
C THR A 56 -1.42 0.56 -8.39
N VAL A 57 -0.95 -0.57 -8.92
CA VAL A 57 0.42 -0.76 -9.36
C VAL A 57 0.45 -0.46 -10.85
N SER A 58 1.16 0.58 -11.28
CA SER A 58 1.35 0.85 -12.70
C SER A 58 2.35 -0.17 -13.25
N THR A 59 1.87 -1.07 -14.11
CA THR A 59 2.68 -2.08 -14.79
C THR A 59 3.21 -1.60 -16.15
N GLN A 60 3.09 -0.30 -16.46
CA GLN A 60 3.37 0.21 -17.80
C GLN A 60 4.88 0.40 -18.01
N GLY A 61 5.49 -0.46 -18.84
CA GLY A 61 6.83 -0.26 -19.41
C GLY A 61 8.01 -0.97 -18.71
N GLN A 62 7.80 -1.72 -17.63
CA GLN A 62 8.82 -2.56 -17.02
C GLN A 62 8.47 -4.05 -17.20
N ASN A 63 9.48 -4.94 -17.20
CA ASN A 63 9.31 -6.39 -17.15
C ASN A 63 8.51 -6.77 -15.89
N THR A 64 7.19 -6.68 -15.98
CA THR A 64 6.34 -6.77 -14.80
C THR A 64 6.30 -8.20 -14.31
N PRO A 65 6.60 -8.44 -13.02
CA PRO A 65 6.40 -9.75 -12.44
C PRO A 65 4.94 -10.14 -12.65
N ILE A 66 4.71 -11.40 -13.04
CA ILE A 66 3.37 -11.95 -13.12
C ILE A 66 2.81 -11.95 -11.69
N LEU A 67 2.02 -10.94 -11.35
CA LEU A 67 1.43 -10.80 -10.03
C LEU A 67 0.33 -11.84 -9.86
N GLN A 68 0.57 -12.82 -8.99
CA GLN A 68 -0.42 -13.83 -8.66
C GLN A 68 -1.32 -13.38 -7.52
N LYS A 69 -2.54 -13.91 -7.47
CA LYS A 69 -3.44 -13.69 -6.33
C LYS A 69 -2.77 -14.20 -5.06
N TYR A 70 -2.93 -13.45 -3.97
CA TYR A 70 -2.40 -13.78 -2.64
C TYR A 70 -0.87 -13.76 -2.50
N MET A 71 -0.15 -13.23 -3.49
CA MET A 71 1.28 -13.00 -3.38
C MET A 71 1.58 -12.05 -2.21
N LYS A 72 2.54 -12.40 -1.35
CA LYS A 72 2.96 -11.51 -0.27
C LYS A 72 3.68 -10.30 -0.85
N ALA A 73 3.36 -9.14 -0.28
CA ALA A 73 3.94 -7.86 -0.67
C ALA A 73 4.39 -7.11 0.57
N TYR A 74 5.53 -6.43 0.45
CA TYR A 74 5.96 -5.41 1.40
C TYR A 74 5.52 -4.05 0.87
N VAL A 75 4.84 -3.28 1.71
CA VAL A 75 4.24 -1.99 1.33
C VAL A 75 4.74 -0.91 2.28
N ARG A 76 5.35 0.14 1.72
CA ARG A 76 5.75 1.34 2.44
C ARG A 76 4.94 2.53 1.94
N ILE A 77 3.93 2.93 2.72
CA ILE A 77 3.11 4.11 2.42
C ILE A 77 3.87 5.37 2.82
N ILE A 78 3.96 6.34 1.92
CA ILE A 78 4.56 7.65 2.16
C ILE A 78 3.44 8.59 2.62
N VAL A 79 3.55 9.02 3.87
CA VAL A 79 2.58 9.94 4.50
C VAL A 79 2.81 11.39 4.06
N SER A 80 4.08 11.78 3.89
CA SER A 80 4.49 13.08 3.39
C SER A 80 5.85 12.94 2.72
N ASN A 81 6.03 13.60 1.57
CA ASN A 81 7.34 13.74 0.93
C ASN A 81 8.11 14.98 1.42
N ARG A 82 7.51 15.74 2.35
CA ARG A 82 8.14 16.90 2.97
C ARG A 82 8.97 16.42 4.15
N THR A 83 10.18 16.92 4.25
CA THR A 83 10.98 16.82 5.46
C THR A 83 10.16 17.41 6.61
N LEU A 84 9.85 16.60 7.62
CA LEU A 84 9.31 17.09 8.88
C LEU A 84 10.47 17.84 9.56
N TRP A 85 10.35 19.15 9.69
CA TRP A 85 11.27 20.02 10.43
C TRP A 85 10.68 20.32 11.81
#